data_AF-A0A951LLL6-F1
#
_entry.id   AF-A0A951LLL6-F1
#
_cell.length_a   1.000
_cell.length_b   1.000
_cell.length_c   1.000
_cell.angle_alpha   90.00
_cell.angle_beta   90.00
_cell.angle_gamma   90.00
#
_symmetry.space_group_name_H-M   'P 1'
#
loop_
_entity.id
_entity.type
_entity.pdbx_description
1 polymer ?
#
loop_
_entity_poly.entity_id
_entity_poly.type
_entity_poly.pdbx_seq_one_letter_code
_entity_poly.pdbx_strand_id
1 'polypeptide(L)'
;FGLYGFIRKIAPVDALEGLSIETAMLAPLSLLYLLWVHDGGLGLGALDRVTAGLLILGGAVTAIPLLLFNAAARRLPYSTLGFLQYLAPSLQFLLAVLVFGERFTAAHALCFGAIWTALAIFIVEGLRLARARARNAAEEVLEPCP
;
A
#
# COMPACT_ATOMS: atom_id res chain seq x y z
N PHE A 1 -6.35 -1.55 6.59
CA PHE A 1 -6.35 -1.59 5.12
C PHE A 1 -7.45 -2.46 4.50
N GLY A 2 -7.73 -3.67 4.99
CA GLY A 2 -8.74 -4.57 4.37
C GLY A 2 -10.17 -4.04 4.32
N LEU A 3 -10.65 -3.32 5.34
CA LEU A 3 -11.98 -2.70 5.29
C LEU A 3 -12.01 -1.51 4.29
N TYR A 4 -11.00 -0.64 4.34
CA TYR A 4 -10.88 0.53 3.46
C TYR A 4 -10.84 0.14 1.98
N GLY A 5 -9.99 -0.80 1.57
CA GLY A 5 -9.95 -1.20 0.16
C GLY A 5 -11.23 -1.92 -0.29
N PHE A 6 -12.03 -2.47 0.65
CA PHE A 6 -13.24 -3.24 0.34
C PHE A 6 -14.36 -2.25 0.05
N ILE A 7 -14.46 -1.23 0.89
CA ILE A 7 -15.27 -0.04 0.65
C ILE A 7 -14.88 0.62 -0.69
N ARG A 8 -13.57 0.81 -0.96
CA ARG A 8 -13.09 1.38 -2.23
C ARG A 8 -13.35 0.51 -3.46
N LYS A 9 -13.39 -0.82 -3.28
CA LYS A 9 -13.73 -1.75 -4.37
C LYS A 9 -15.22 -1.70 -4.71
N ILE A 10 -16.08 -1.35 -3.75
CA ILE A 10 -17.53 -1.25 -3.93
C ILE A 10 -17.95 0.16 -4.36
N ALA A 11 -17.21 1.20 -3.97
CA ALA A 11 -17.50 2.58 -4.33
C ALA A 11 -17.14 2.88 -5.80
N PRO A 12 -18.08 3.42 -6.61
CA PRO A 12 -17.86 3.75 -8.02
C PRO A 12 -17.14 5.09 -8.20
N VAL A 13 -16.14 5.39 -7.36
CA VAL A 13 -15.41 6.66 -7.37
C VAL A 13 -14.03 6.46 -7.97
N ASP A 14 -13.60 7.37 -8.84
CA ASP A 14 -12.27 7.27 -9.44
C ASP A 14 -11.15 7.47 -8.42
N ALA A 15 -9.98 6.85 -8.67
CA ALA A 15 -8.89 6.80 -7.69
C ALA A 15 -8.42 8.21 -7.28
N LEU A 16 -8.43 9.14 -8.23
CA LEU A 16 -8.10 10.55 -8.03
C LEU A 16 -9.19 11.28 -7.23
N GLU A 17 -10.46 11.08 -7.58
CA GLU A 17 -11.59 11.70 -6.86
C GLU A 17 -11.67 11.22 -5.42
N GLY A 18 -11.53 9.92 -5.18
CA GLY A 18 -11.53 9.35 -3.83
C GLY A 18 -10.38 9.87 -2.97
N LEU A 19 -9.16 9.94 -3.51
CA LEU A 19 -8.02 10.48 -2.76
C LEU A 19 -8.17 11.99 -2.51
N SER A 20 -8.73 12.72 -3.47
CA SER A 20 -8.99 14.16 -3.33
C SER A 20 -10.01 14.44 -2.23
N ILE A 21 -11.09 13.65 -2.16
CA ILE A 21 -12.10 13.78 -1.11
C ILE A 21 -11.50 13.45 0.26
N GLU A 22 -10.77 12.33 0.38
CA GLU A 22 -10.10 11.95 1.63
C GLU A 22 -9.13 13.04 2.11
N THR A 23 -8.35 13.61 1.17
CA THR A 23 -7.40 14.69 1.47
C THR A 23 -8.13 15.99 1.83
N ALA A 24 -9.21 16.33 1.12
CA ALA A 24 -10.01 17.52 1.38
C ALA A 24 -10.73 17.45 2.73
N MET A 25 -11.15 16.26 3.18
CA MET A 25 -11.73 16.06 4.51
C MET A 25 -10.69 16.27 5.62
N LEU A 26 -9.44 15.87 5.40
CA LEU A 26 -8.35 16.08 6.35
C LEU A 26 -7.76 17.49 6.29
N ALA A 27 -7.83 18.17 5.14
CA ALA A 27 -7.30 19.50 4.92
C ALA A 27 -7.71 20.55 5.98
N PRO A 28 -9.00 20.69 6.38
CA PRO A 28 -9.37 21.66 7.40
C PRO A 28 -8.78 21.34 8.77
N LEU A 29 -8.68 20.06 9.12
CA LEU A 29 -8.08 19.62 10.39
C LEU A 29 -6.57 19.90 10.40
N SER A 30 -5.89 19.58 9.31
CA SER A 30 -4.47 19.88 9.10
C SER A 30 -4.21 21.38 9.11
N LEU A 31 -5.07 22.19 8.50
CA LEU A 31 -4.97 23.64 8.50
C LEU A 31 -5.13 24.21 9.92
N LEU A 32 -6.13 23.74 10.67
CA LEU A 32 -6.34 24.14 12.06
C LEU A 32 -5.13 23.82 12.93
N TYR A 33 -4.55 22.63 12.75
CA TYR A 33 -3.33 22.22 13.44
C TYR A 33 -2.14 23.14 13.10
N LEU A 34 -1.94 23.48 11.82
CA LEU A 34 -0.87 24.38 11.40
C LEU A 34 -1.03 25.79 11.95
N LEU A 35 -2.26 26.30 12.04
CA LEU A 35 -2.55 27.60 12.66
C LEU A 35 -2.29 27.56 14.17
N TRP A 36 -2.65 26.47 14.84
CA TRP A 36 -2.41 26.30 16.27
C TRP A 36 -0.92 26.24 16.63
N VAL A 37 -0.11 25.60 15.79
CA VAL A 37 1.34 25.42 16.03
C VAL A 37 2.19 26.57 15.47
N HIS A 38 1.57 27.52 14.75
CA HIS A 38 2.25 28.60 14.03
C HIS A 38 3.21 29.39 14.93
N ASP A 39 2.75 29.77 16.12
CA ASP A 39 3.51 30.59 17.08
C ASP A 39 4.53 29.76 17.90
N GLY A 40 4.42 28.43 17.87
CA GLY A 40 5.28 27.51 18.62
C GLY A 40 6.62 27.19 17.97
N GLY A 41 6.99 27.87 16.88
CA GLY A 41 8.22 27.62 16.13
C GLY A 41 8.21 26.33 15.29
N LEU A 42 7.05 25.70 15.13
CA LEU A 42 6.85 24.47 14.33
C LEU A 42 6.09 24.74 13.01
N GLY A 43 5.75 25.99 12.72
CA GLY A 43 5.11 26.39 11.48
C GLY A 43 6.07 26.41 10.29
N LEU A 44 5.51 26.41 9.07
CA LEU A 44 6.28 26.52 7.81
C LEU A 44 7.23 27.72 7.77
N GLY A 45 6.87 28.83 8.42
CA GLY A 45 7.71 30.03 8.50
C GLY A 45 8.94 29.90 9.39
N ALA A 46 8.99 28.89 10.28
CA ALA A 46 10.14 28.59 11.13
C ALA A 46 11.16 27.66 10.47
N LEU A 47 10.79 27.02 9.34
CA LEU A 47 11.66 26.14 8.58
C LEU A 47 12.54 26.95 7.62
N ASP A 48 13.76 26.46 7.38
CA ASP A 48 14.58 27.00 6.30
C ASP A 48 13.97 26.66 4.93
N ARG A 49 14.36 27.42 3.90
CA ARG A 49 13.79 27.30 2.55
C ARG A 49 13.99 25.92 1.94
N VAL A 50 15.06 25.21 2.28
CA VAL A 50 15.33 23.86 1.76
C VAL A 50 14.40 22.86 2.42
N THR A 51 14.27 22.89 3.74
CA THR A 51 13.37 22.00 4.48
C THR A 51 11.90 22.24 4.12
N ALA A 52 11.49 23.50 3.96
CA ALA A 52 10.15 23.83 3.48
C ALA A 52 9.90 23.28 2.07
N GLY A 53 10.88 23.40 1.16
CA GLY A 53 10.81 22.82 -0.18
C GLY A 53 10.72 21.30 -0.17
N LEU A 54 11.53 20.62 0.67
CA LEU A 54 11.50 19.17 0.86
C LEU A 54 10.15 18.71 1.42
N LEU A 55 9.55 19.46 2.35
CA LEU A 55 8.25 19.13 2.93
C LEU A 55 7.13 19.18 1.89
N ILE A 56 7.13 20.20 1.02
CA ILE A 56 6.17 20.31 -0.09
C ILE A 56 6.37 19.13 -1.07
N LEU A 57 7.62 18.82 -1.42
CA LEU A 57 7.98 17.68 -2.27
C LEU A 57 7.57 16.34 -1.64
N GLY A 58 7.68 16.20 -0.32
CA GLY A 58 7.23 15.02 0.42
C GLY A 58 5.76 14.70 0.19
N GLY A 59 4.92 15.73 0.04
CA GLY A 59 3.53 15.60 -0.36
C GLY A 59 3.38 14.93 -1.73
N ALA A 60 4.13 15.40 -2.74
CA ALA A 60 4.11 14.82 -4.08
C ALA A 60 4.66 13.38 -4.12
N VAL A 61 5.78 13.14 -3.43
CA VAL A 61 6.41 11.82 -3.31
C VAL A 61 5.49 10.81 -2.62
N THR A 62 4.57 11.27 -1.76
CA THR A 62 3.58 10.40 -1.10
C THR A 62 2.31 10.24 -1.94
N ALA A 63 1.80 11.31 -2.52
CA ALA A 63 0.55 11.31 -3.27
C ALA A 63 0.64 10.52 -4.58
N ILE A 64 1.76 10.62 -5.30
CA ILE A 64 1.93 9.94 -6.60
C ILE A 64 1.86 8.40 -6.45
N PRO A 65 2.66 7.75 -5.58
CA PRO A 65 2.57 6.31 -5.37
C PRO A 65 1.20 5.89 -4.82
N LEU A 66 0.58 6.69 -3.94
CA LEU A 66 -0.76 6.40 -3.43
C LEU A 66 -1.82 6.40 -4.53
N LEU A 67 -1.79 7.38 -5.45
CA LEU A 67 -2.69 7.43 -6.60
C LEU A 67 -2.50 6.21 -7.50
N LEU A 68 -1.26 5.87 -7.84
CA LEU A 68 -0.93 4.69 -8.64
C LEU A 68 -1.38 3.39 -7.97
N PHE A 69 -1.12 3.25 -6.67
CA PHE A 69 -1.55 2.10 -5.86
C PHE A 69 -3.07 1.98 -5.82
N ASN A 70 -3.77 3.09 -5.57
CA ASN A 70 -5.22 3.13 -5.52
C ASN A 70 -5.86 2.80 -6.88
N ALA A 71 -5.27 3.24 -7.98
CA ALA A 71 -5.70 2.89 -9.32
C ALA A 71 -5.49 1.38 -9.60
N ALA A 72 -4.35 0.82 -9.21
CA ALA A 72 -4.07 -0.61 -9.33
C ALA A 72 -5.01 -1.45 -8.44
N ALA A 73 -5.28 -1.00 -7.21
CA ALA A 73 -6.10 -1.71 -6.24
C ALA A 73 -7.54 -1.98 -6.71
N ARG A 74 -8.11 -1.11 -7.55
CA ARG A 74 -9.43 -1.32 -8.16
C ARG A 74 -9.44 -2.44 -9.20
N ARG A 75 -8.30 -2.70 -9.85
CA ARG A 75 -8.16 -3.68 -10.95
C ARG A 75 -7.69 -5.04 -10.48
N LEU A 76 -7.00 -5.11 -9.34
CA LEU A 76 -6.43 -6.35 -8.82
C LEU A 76 -7.38 -7.07 -7.84
N PRO A 77 -7.37 -8.42 -7.84
CA PRO A 77 -8.03 -9.17 -6.79
C PRO A 77 -7.34 -8.91 -5.44
N TYR A 78 -8.15 -9.00 -4.39
CA TYR A 78 -7.77 -8.60 -3.04
C TYR A 78 -6.60 -9.40 -2.47
N SER A 79 -6.50 -10.68 -2.85
CA SER A 79 -5.37 -11.55 -2.55
C SER A 79 -4.06 -11.01 -3.15
N THR A 80 -4.08 -10.52 -4.38
CA THR A 80 -2.89 -9.97 -5.06
C THR A 80 -2.41 -8.66 -4.45
N LEU A 81 -3.33 -7.81 -4.00
CA LEU A 81 -2.99 -6.62 -3.22
C LEU A 81 -2.26 -6.94 -1.92
N GLY A 82 -2.69 -8.00 -1.22
CA GLY A 82 -2.02 -8.48 0.00
C GLY A 82 -0.59 -8.92 -0.28
N PHE A 83 -0.36 -9.62 -1.40
CA PHE A 83 0.98 -10.03 -1.82
C PHE A 83 1.91 -8.87 -2.14
N LEU A 84 1.43 -7.88 -2.89
CA LEU A 84 2.20 -6.68 -3.24
C LEU A 84 2.65 -5.91 -1.98
N GLN A 85 1.87 -5.93 -0.91
CA GLN A 85 2.23 -5.29 0.36
C GLN A 85 3.41 -5.96 1.08
N TYR A 86 3.74 -7.22 0.81
CA TYR A 86 4.95 -7.86 1.34
C TYR A 86 6.24 -7.41 0.63
N LEU A 87 6.11 -6.79 -0.55
CA LEU A 87 7.25 -6.27 -1.29
C LEU A 87 7.85 -5.03 -0.61
N ALA A 88 6.99 -4.14 -0.08
CA ALA A 88 7.41 -2.93 0.61
C ALA A 88 8.36 -3.20 1.81
N PRO A 89 8.00 -4.02 2.81
CA PRO A 89 8.90 -4.33 3.92
C PRO A 89 10.14 -5.09 3.45
N SER A 90 10.06 -5.87 2.37
CA SER A 90 11.23 -6.57 1.81
C SER A 90 12.23 -5.62 1.15
N LEU A 91 11.74 -4.66 0.37
CA LEU A 91 12.57 -3.61 -0.22
C LEU A 91 13.15 -2.70 0.85
N GLN A 92 12.37 -2.35 1.87
CA GLN A 92 12.84 -1.51 2.98
C GLN A 92 13.93 -2.22 3.78
N PHE A 93 13.79 -3.52 4.04
CA PHE A 93 14.83 -4.35 4.63
C PHE A 93 16.09 -4.43 3.74
N LEU A 94 15.92 -4.61 2.43
CA LEU A 94 17.03 -4.67 1.49
C LEU A 94 17.82 -3.36 1.45
N LEU A 95 17.12 -2.22 1.45
CA LEU A 95 17.75 -0.90 1.53
C LEU A 95 18.47 -0.71 2.87
N ALA A 96 17.88 -1.14 3.99
CA ALA A 96 18.52 -1.10 5.31
C ALA A 96 19.87 -1.82 5.32
N VAL A 97 19.94 -3.01 4.76
CA VAL A 97 21.17 -3.82 4.77
C VAL A 97 22.16 -3.38 3.67
N LEU A 98 21.70 -3.20 2.43
CA LEU A 98 22.60 -2.95 1.29
C LEU A 98 23.05 -1.49 1.17
N VAL A 99 22.17 -0.54 1.49
CA VAL A 99 22.42 0.89 1.28
C VAL A 99 22.81 1.57 2.59
N PHE A 100 22.06 1.32 3.66
CA PHE A 100 22.31 1.94 4.97
C PHE A 100 23.33 1.17 5.82
N GLY A 101 23.73 -0.04 5.40
CA GLY A 101 24.77 -0.83 6.07
C GLY A 101 24.36 -1.32 7.46
N GLU A 102 23.06 -1.42 7.74
CA GLU A 102 22.58 -1.91 9.03
C GLU A 102 22.99 -3.37 9.28
N ARG A 103 23.27 -3.67 10.56
CA ARG A 103 23.77 -4.97 10.98
C ARG A 103 22.68 -6.02 10.78
N PHE A 104 22.94 -6.99 9.91
CA PHE A 104 22.06 -8.15 9.75
C PHE A 104 22.21 -9.08 10.97
N THR A 105 21.28 -8.96 11.92
CA THR A 105 21.23 -9.81 13.11
C THR A 105 20.47 -11.11 12.83
N ALA A 106 20.71 -12.14 13.65
CA ALA A 106 19.96 -13.39 13.57
C ALA A 106 18.44 -13.19 13.77
N ALA A 107 18.03 -12.16 14.53
CA ALA A 107 16.63 -11.81 14.70
C ALA A 107 16.00 -11.33 13.38
N HIS A 108 16.70 -10.51 12.60
CA HIS A 108 16.24 -10.09 11.27
C HIS A 108 16.07 -11.28 10.33
N ALA A 109 17.03 -12.23 10.33
CA ALA A 109 16.96 -13.44 9.53
C ALA A 109 15.73 -14.31 9.88
N LEU A 110 15.45 -14.48 11.18
CA LEU A 110 14.32 -15.28 11.65
C LEU A 110 12.98 -14.65 11.28
N CYS A 111 12.82 -13.35 11.53
CA CYS A 111 11.59 -12.61 11.18
C CYS A 111 11.34 -12.64 9.67
N PHE A 112 12.37 -12.37 8.87
CA PHE A 112 12.26 -12.39 7.42
C PHE A 112 11.94 -13.79 6.89
N GLY A 113 12.62 -14.82 7.41
CA GLY A 113 12.35 -16.22 7.07
C GLY A 113 10.92 -16.64 7.40
N ALA A 114 10.40 -16.27 8.58
CA ALA A 114 9.02 -16.56 8.98
C ALA A 114 8.00 -15.91 8.05
N ILE A 115 8.19 -14.63 7.71
CA ILE A 115 7.33 -13.89 6.78
C ILE A 115 7.32 -14.55 5.41
N TRP A 116 8.48 -14.87 4.86
CA TRP A 116 8.59 -15.50 3.53
C TRP A 116 8.04 -16.92 3.50
N THR A 117 8.16 -17.65 4.61
CA THR A 117 7.57 -19.00 4.73
C THR A 117 6.04 -18.91 4.71
N ALA A 118 5.45 -18.02 5.51
CA ALA A 118 4.00 -17.79 5.51
C ALA A 118 3.50 -17.33 4.14
N LEU A 119 4.25 -16.43 3.49
CA LEU A 119 3.96 -15.95 2.14
C LEU A 119 4.01 -17.09 1.11
N ALA A 120 5.03 -17.95 1.15
CA ALA A 120 5.17 -19.08 0.24
C ALA A 120 4.00 -20.07 0.39
N ILE A 121 3.60 -20.38 1.62
CA ILE A 121 2.43 -21.25 1.89
C ILE A 121 1.17 -20.66 1.27
N PHE A 122 0.89 -19.38 1.51
CA PHE A 122 -0.31 -18.72 1.00
C PHE A 122 -0.29 -18.60 -0.55
N ILE A 123 0.87 -18.40 -1.18
CA ILE A 123 1.01 -18.42 -2.65
C ILE A 123 0.68 -19.81 -3.19
N VAL A 124 1.23 -20.87 -2.59
CA VAL A 124 0.99 -22.25 -3.03
C VAL A 124 -0.49 -22.61 -2.90
N GLU A 125 -1.12 -22.23 -1.79
CA GLU A 125 -2.55 -22.46 -1.58
C GLU A 125 -3.40 -21.67 -2.58
N GLY A 126 -3.09 -20.39 -2.82
CA GLY A 126 -3.77 -19.57 -3.82
C GLY A 126 -3.68 -20.15 -5.23
N LEU A 127 -2.50 -20.64 -5.64
CA LEU A 127 -2.29 -21.28 -6.94
C LEU A 127 -3.07 -22.60 -7.08
N ARG A 128 -3.11 -23.42 -6.01
CA ARG A 128 -3.89 -24.66 -5.99
C ARG A 128 -5.39 -24.36 -6.14
N LEU A 129 -5.92 -23.38 -5.41
CA LEU A 129 -7.32 -22.99 -5.46
C LEU A 129 -7.71 -22.41 -6.83
N ALA A 130 -6.83 -21.59 -7.43
CA ALA A 130 -7.04 -21.04 -8.76
C ALA A 130 -7.06 -22.13 -9.85
N ARG A 131 -6.15 -23.11 -9.79
CA ARG A 131 -6.12 -24.25 -10.72
C ARG A 131 -7.33 -25.17 -10.57
N ALA A 132 -7.79 -25.41 -9.33
CA ALA A 132 -9.00 -26.20 -9.08
C ALA A 132 -10.25 -25.54 -9.67
N ARG A 133 -10.40 -24.21 -9.51
CA ARG A 133 -11.51 -23.46 -10.12
C ARG A 133 -11.46 -23.46 -11.65
N ALA A 134 -10.27 -23.33 -12.24
CA ALA A 134 -10.11 -23.38 -13.69
C ALA A 134 -10.45 -24.76 -14.28
N ARG A 135 -10.14 -25.85 -13.57
CA ARG A 135 -10.57 -27.20 -13.96
C ARG A 135 -12.07 -27.37 -13.92
N ASN A 136 -12.72 -26.97 -12.82
CA ASN A 136 -14.17 -27.10 -12.67
C ASN A 136 -14.95 -26.28 -13.71
N ALA A 137 -14.46 -25.08 -14.05
CA ALA A 137 -15.07 -24.26 -15.10
C ALA A 137 -14.91 -24.87 -16.51
N ALA A 138 -13.85 -25.64 -16.76
CA ALA A 138 -13.68 -26.37 -18.02
C ALA A 138 -14.58 -27.61 -18.11
N GLU A 139 -14.91 -28.23 -16.97
CA GLU A 139 -15.79 -29.40 -16.88
C GLU A 139 -17.26 -29.03 -17.09
N GLU A 140 -17.71 -27.89 -16.54
CA GLU A 140 -19.06 -27.33 -16.73
C GLU A 140 -19.34 -26.89 -18.18
N VAL A 141 -18.31 -26.44 -18.92
CA VAL A 141 -18.42 -26.11 -20.35
C VAL A 141 -18.52 -27.37 -21.23
N LEU A 142 -18.12 -28.53 -20.71
CA LEU A 142 -18.12 -29.80 -21.43
C LEU A 142 -19.40 -30.61 -21.22
N GLU A 143 -20.25 -30.26 -20.25
CA GLU A 143 -21.61 -30.79 -20.12
C GLU A 143 -22.56 -30.05 -21.08
N PRO A 144 -23.07 -30.70 -22.15
CA PRO A 144 -24.05 -30.07 -23.02
C PRO A 144 -25.36 -29.87 -22.25
N CYS A 145 -25.96 -28.68 -22.39
CA CYS A 145 -27.30 -28.39 -21.90
C CYS A 145 -28.29 -29.49 -22.37
N PRO A 146 -29.14 -30.04 -21.47
CA PRO A 146 -30.04 -31.15 -21.79
C PRO A 146 -31.09 -30.82 -22.85
#